data_AF-A0A3E0KC87-F1
#
_entry.id   AF-A0A3E0KC87-F1
#
_cell.length_a   1.000
_cell.length_b   1.000
_cell.length_c   1.000
_cell.angle_alpha   90.00
_cell.angle_beta   90.00
_cell.angle_gamma   90.00
#
_symmetry.space_group_name_H-M   'P 1'
#
loop_
_entity.id
_entity.type
_entity.pdbx_description
1 polymer ?
#
loop_
_entity_poly.entity_id
_entity_poly.type
_entity_poly.pdbx_seq_one_letter_code
_entity_poly.pdbx_strand_id
1 'polypeptide(L)'
;MTIAHQAVGGVSQTTGVLAGRLDLRLYPATASPWWAALTVEPWLPLGASGVGEAPPGSIAVTEAHAGFRFPTADVYVGRFQLPVETGRLTVPFTLAFYDAAGRRRGVDGVRADVYLSSGRLQVAAVQAGQQWTPLIGWRQQLVGWEATGYLLWQEDGPAAGVGASGLVGSTVVYGEAWSLPGEQGLRGSVGATGYLGDSLWTVELARASFPAAQTSGPQAPAVPLAAAQLAHAFPSGWTVVADAAAVLRDETPAAGPALGKQDRPHHLRVSVTYELLPGQAEVELSVRRQVRPPQPDVLGAAVGLRWFF
;
A
#
# COMPACT_ATOMS: atom_id res chain seq x y z
N MET A 1 9.90 17.52 3.26
CA MET A 1 11.24 17.34 2.67
C MET A 1 11.94 16.19 3.37
N THR A 2 12.41 15.19 2.64
CA THR A 2 13.12 14.02 3.15
C THR A 2 14.48 13.91 2.49
N ILE A 3 15.55 13.82 3.26
CA ILE A 3 16.91 13.53 2.78
C ILE A 3 17.15 12.05 3.01
N ALA A 4 17.46 11.29 1.97
CA ALA A 4 17.77 9.88 2.05
C ALA A 4 19.21 9.60 1.62
N HIS A 5 19.90 8.77 2.39
CA HIS A 5 21.19 8.20 2.09
C HIS A 5 21.00 6.71 1.82
N GLN A 6 21.55 6.22 0.72
CA GLN A 6 21.53 4.79 0.38
C GLN A 6 22.95 4.33 0.07
N ALA A 7 23.35 3.22 0.68
CA ALA A 7 24.58 2.51 0.35
C ALA A 7 24.23 1.23 -0.41
N VAL A 8 24.65 1.16 -1.68
CA VAL A 8 24.48 -0.05 -2.53
C VAL A 8 25.87 -0.51 -2.94
N GLY A 9 26.28 -1.70 -2.50
CA GLY A 9 27.58 -2.28 -2.88
C GLY A 9 28.79 -1.38 -2.57
N GLY A 10 28.71 -0.54 -1.54
CA GLY A 10 29.77 0.39 -1.14
C GLY A 10 29.71 1.79 -1.77
N VAL A 11 28.78 2.05 -2.70
CA VAL A 11 28.55 3.40 -3.26
C VAL A 11 27.48 4.10 -2.43
N SER A 12 27.82 5.25 -1.85
CA SER A 12 26.89 6.11 -1.10
C SER A 12 26.24 7.13 -2.02
N GLN A 13 24.92 7.08 -2.14
CA GLN A 13 24.11 8.09 -2.81
C GLN A 13 23.30 8.88 -1.79
N THR A 14 23.33 10.21 -1.92
CA THR A 14 22.51 11.12 -1.12
C THR A 14 21.51 11.79 -2.05
N THR A 15 20.22 11.63 -1.75
CA THR A 15 19.14 12.24 -2.52
C THR A 15 18.24 13.00 -1.55
N GLY A 16 18.16 14.32 -1.71
CA GLY A 16 17.06 15.09 -1.12
C GLY A 16 15.79 14.83 -1.92
N VAL A 17 14.64 14.75 -1.28
CA VAL A 17 13.33 14.54 -1.90
C VAL A 17 12.33 15.47 -1.24
N LEU A 18 11.72 16.36 -2.00
CA LEU A 18 10.50 17.04 -1.60
C LEU A 18 9.31 16.19 -2.06
N ALA A 19 8.68 15.51 -1.11
CA ALA A 19 7.41 14.83 -1.32
C ALA A 19 6.31 15.52 -0.51
N GLY A 20 5.08 15.46 -1.01
CA GLY A 20 3.90 16.00 -0.36
C GLY A 20 2.62 15.45 -0.96
N ARG A 21 1.48 15.87 -0.42
CA ARG A 21 0.15 15.54 -0.92
C ARG A 21 -0.71 16.79 -0.87
N LEU A 22 -1.37 17.09 -1.99
CA LEU A 22 -2.34 18.16 -2.10
C LEU A 22 -3.70 17.53 -2.41
N ASP A 23 -4.63 17.62 -1.46
CA ASP A 23 -6.01 17.18 -1.61
C ASP A 23 -6.92 18.38 -1.84
N LEU A 24 -7.62 18.39 -2.97
CA LEU A 24 -8.60 19.41 -3.33
C LEU A 24 -9.96 18.75 -3.47
N ARG A 25 -10.97 19.27 -2.77
CA ARG A 25 -12.35 18.83 -2.90
C ARG A 25 -13.26 20.02 -3.14
N LEU A 26 -13.98 19.99 -4.26
CA LEU A 26 -14.90 21.04 -4.67
C LEU A 26 -16.34 20.58 -4.44
N TYR A 27 -17.09 21.39 -3.69
CA TYR A 27 -18.54 21.33 -3.60
C TYR A 27 -19.11 22.63 -4.17
N PRO A 28 -19.87 22.58 -5.28
CA PRO A 28 -20.42 23.78 -5.93
C PRO A 28 -21.39 24.56 -5.05
N ALA A 29 -22.08 23.86 -4.14
CA ALA A 29 -23.01 24.41 -3.17
C ALA A 29 -23.09 23.48 -1.96
N THR A 30 -23.52 24.01 -0.80
CA THR A 30 -23.61 23.30 0.48
C THR A 30 -24.47 22.03 0.45
N ALA A 31 -25.41 21.94 -0.51
CA ALA A 31 -26.29 20.78 -0.71
C ALA A 31 -26.18 20.21 -2.14
N SER A 32 -25.07 20.45 -2.83
CA SER A 32 -24.86 19.92 -4.18
C SER A 32 -24.85 18.39 -4.16
N PRO A 33 -25.62 17.72 -5.03
CA PRO A 33 -25.56 16.26 -5.16
C PRO A 33 -24.24 15.80 -5.80
N TRP A 34 -23.42 16.72 -6.34
CA TRP A 34 -22.16 16.39 -6.96
C TRP A 34 -20.97 17.10 -6.34
N TRP A 35 -19.80 16.47 -6.46
CA TRP A 35 -18.50 17.00 -6.02
C TRP A 35 -17.42 16.62 -7.01
N ALA A 36 -16.29 17.31 -6.94
CA ALA A 36 -15.06 16.92 -7.62
C ALA A 36 -13.93 16.77 -6.61
N ALA A 37 -13.02 15.82 -6.85
CA ALA A 37 -11.84 15.61 -6.04
C ALA A 37 -10.60 15.50 -6.93
N LEU A 38 -9.49 16.09 -6.47
CA LEU A 38 -8.18 16.00 -7.09
C LEU A 38 -7.15 15.82 -5.99
N THR A 39 -6.35 14.77 -6.10
CA THR A 39 -5.19 14.54 -5.24
C THR A 39 -3.92 14.49 -6.09
N VAL A 40 -2.96 15.34 -5.74
CA VAL A 40 -1.66 15.41 -6.40
C VAL A 40 -0.55 15.13 -5.39
N GLU A 41 0.35 14.23 -5.74
CA GLU A 41 1.49 13.84 -4.91
C GLU A 41 2.79 14.12 -5.67
N PRO A 42 3.41 15.29 -5.48
CA PRO A 42 4.73 15.57 -6.03
C PRO A 42 5.81 14.72 -5.34
N TRP A 43 6.81 14.31 -6.13
CA TRP A 43 8.05 13.68 -5.67
C TRP A 43 9.19 14.33 -6.44
N LEU A 44 9.85 15.30 -5.81
CA LEU A 44 10.83 16.16 -6.46
C LEU A 44 12.21 15.93 -5.80
N PRO A 45 13.13 15.25 -6.48
CA PRO A 45 14.48 15.08 -5.99
C PRO A 45 15.16 16.45 -6.00
N LEU A 46 15.70 16.82 -4.86
CA LEU A 46 16.55 17.97 -4.64
C LEU A 46 17.98 17.44 -4.67
N GLY A 47 18.78 17.89 -5.64
CA GLY A 47 20.19 17.52 -5.72
C GLY A 47 20.90 17.88 -4.42
N ALA A 48 21.34 16.89 -3.66
CA ALA A 48 22.01 17.08 -2.39
C ALA A 48 23.39 16.43 -2.47
N SER A 49 24.41 17.21 -2.83
CA SER A 49 25.87 16.98 -2.75
C SER A 49 26.46 15.55 -2.88
N GLY A 50 25.73 14.59 -3.44
CA GLY A 50 26.12 13.19 -3.57
C GLY A 50 26.74 12.89 -4.93
N VAL A 51 27.47 11.78 -5.00
CA VAL A 51 28.04 11.26 -6.26
C VAL A 51 26.98 10.39 -6.93
N GLY A 52 26.44 10.84 -8.06
CA GLY A 52 25.44 10.11 -8.84
C GLY A 52 24.44 11.04 -9.53
N GLU A 53 23.81 10.57 -10.61
CA GLU A 53 22.70 11.27 -11.24
C GLU A 53 21.47 11.19 -10.31
N ALA A 54 20.89 12.35 -9.96
CA ALA A 54 19.66 12.35 -9.21
C ALA A 54 18.56 11.70 -10.08
N PRO A 55 17.76 10.76 -9.54
CA PRO A 55 16.66 10.18 -10.29
C PRO A 55 15.74 11.30 -10.80
N PRO A 56 15.04 11.12 -11.93
CA PRO A 56 14.12 12.13 -12.42
C PRO A 56 12.97 12.31 -11.42
N GLY A 57 12.62 13.56 -11.14
CA GLY A 57 11.43 13.89 -10.37
C GLY A 57 10.15 13.47 -11.08
N SER A 58 9.09 13.31 -10.31
CA SER A 58 7.80 12.92 -10.85
C SER A 58 6.65 13.49 -10.03
N ILE A 59 5.57 13.86 -10.71
CA ILE A 59 4.32 14.28 -10.09
C ILE A 59 3.27 13.25 -10.47
N ALA A 60 2.51 12.75 -9.50
CA ALA A 60 1.44 11.80 -9.74
C ALA A 60 0.11 12.41 -9.33
N VAL A 61 -0.89 12.30 -10.22
CA VAL A 61 -2.30 12.49 -9.87
C VAL A 61 -2.82 11.15 -9.36
N THR A 62 -2.99 11.01 -8.05
CA THR A 62 -3.43 9.75 -7.42
C THR A 62 -4.94 9.63 -7.40
N GLU A 63 -5.67 10.74 -7.37
CA GLU A 63 -7.13 10.82 -7.54
C GLU A 63 -7.51 12.02 -8.39
N ALA A 64 -8.51 11.88 -9.24
CA ALA A 64 -9.07 12.93 -10.09
C ALA A 64 -10.44 12.49 -10.60
N HIS A 65 -11.49 12.70 -9.83
CA HIS A 65 -12.83 12.22 -10.17
C HIS A 65 -13.92 13.24 -9.87
N ALA A 66 -15.02 13.12 -10.61
CA ALA A 66 -16.30 13.70 -10.26
C ALA A 66 -17.17 12.62 -9.60
N GLY A 67 -17.88 13.00 -8.55
CA GLY A 67 -18.84 12.16 -7.86
C GLY A 67 -20.24 12.75 -7.90
N PHE A 68 -21.26 11.89 -7.97
CA PHE A 68 -22.67 12.26 -7.89
C PHE A 68 -23.39 11.34 -6.91
N ARG A 69 -24.17 11.93 -6.00
CA ARG A 69 -24.94 11.27 -4.96
C ARG A 69 -26.41 11.22 -5.35
N PHE A 70 -26.90 9.99 -5.45
CA PHE A 70 -28.30 9.63 -5.51
C PHE A 70 -28.77 9.17 -4.13
N PRO A 71 -30.09 9.06 -3.87
CA PRO A 71 -30.60 8.63 -2.56
C PRO A 71 -30.07 7.28 -2.07
N THR A 72 -29.80 6.35 -2.99
CA THR A 72 -29.34 4.99 -2.69
C THR A 72 -28.02 4.62 -3.36
N ALA A 73 -27.33 5.58 -4.00
CA ALA A 73 -26.09 5.28 -4.69
C ALA A 73 -25.15 6.49 -4.78
N ASP A 74 -23.85 6.22 -4.71
CA ASP A 74 -22.82 7.18 -5.09
C ASP A 74 -22.17 6.72 -6.41
N VAL A 75 -22.09 7.60 -7.40
CA VAL A 75 -21.47 7.33 -8.71
C VAL A 75 -20.22 8.19 -8.87
N TYR A 76 -19.14 7.59 -9.36
CA TYR A 76 -17.82 8.19 -9.53
C TYR A 76 -17.36 8.01 -10.97
N VAL A 77 -16.80 9.05 -11.57
CA VAL A 77 -16.19 9.01 -12.90
C VAL A 77 -14.84 9.71 -12.85
N GLY A 78 -13.80 9.05 -13.37
CA GLY A 78 -12.43 9.55 -13.40
C GLY A 78 -11.48 8.60 -12.66
N ARG A 79 -10.44 9.15 -12.03
CA ARG A 79 -9.47 8.40 -11.23
C ARG A 79 -9.86 8.35 -9.77
N PHE A 80 -10.08 7.15 -9.24
CA PHE A 80 -10.45 6.95 -7.84
C PHE A 80 -9.67 5.79 -7.21
N GLN A 81 -9.54 5.83 -5.88
CA GLN A 81 -9.03 4.69 -5.14
C GLN A 81 -10.06 3.55 -5.16
N LEU A 82 -9.60 2.36 -5.50
CA LEU A 82 -10.39 1.13 -5.48
C LEU A 82 -9.67 0.11 -4.59
N PRO A 83 -9.78 0.24 -3.25
CA PRO A 83 -9.21 -0.74 -2.35
C PRO A 83 -9.97 -2.06 -2.52
N VAL A 84 -9.25 -3.06 -3.00
CA VAL A 84 -9.73 -4.44 -3.10
C VAL A 84 -9.03 -5.31 -2.05
N GLU A 85 -7.93 -4.81 -1.48
CA GLU A 85 -7.12 -5.45 -0.47
C GLU A 85 -7.58 -5.17 0.96
N THR A 86 -7.25 -6.10 1.85
CA THR A 86 -7.47 -6.00 3.29
C THR A 86 -6.15 -6.02 4.07
N GLY A 87 -5.09 -6.59 3.48
CA GLY A 87 -3.73 -6.56 4.03
C GLY A 87 -3.22 -5.14 4.28
N ARG A 88 -2.48 -4.95 5.38
CA ARG A 88 -1.92 -3.66 5.83
C ARG A 88 -0.41 -3.60 5.66
N LEU A 89 0.28 -4.69 5.93
CA LEU A 89 1.73 -4.82 5.78
C LEU A 89 2.11 -5.48 4.45
N THR A 90 1.18 -6.25 3.90
CA THR A 90 1.31 -6.99 2.65
C THR A 90 0.23 -6.54 1.68
N VAL A 91 0.50 -6.67 0.38
CA VAL A 91 -0.46 -6.34 -0.68
C VAL A 91 -0.64 -7.57 -1.56
N PRO A 92 -1.57 -8.49 -1.21
CA PRO A 92 -1.79 -9.71 -1.96
C PRO A 92 -2.26 -9.45 -3.40
N PHE A 93 -3.12 -8.47 -3.62
CA PHE A 93 -3.62 -8.09 -4.94
C PHE A 93 -3.97 -6.59 -4.98
N THR A 94 -3.73 -5.94 -6.12
CA THR A 94 -4.15 -4.55 -6.36
C THR A 94 -4.31 -4.30 -7.86
N LEU A 95 -5.31 -3.52 -8.25
CA LEU A 95 -5.44 -2.99 -9.61
C LEU A 95 -4.70 -1.65 -9.78
N ALA A 96 -4.37 -1.02 -8.65
CA ALA A 96 -3.70 0.26 -8.53
C ALA A 96 -2.26 0.01 -8.05
N PHE A 97 -1.34 -0.20 -8.98
CA PHE A 97 0.07 -0.45 -8.66
C PHE A 97 0.76 0.79 -8.10
N TYR A 98 1.75 0.54 -7.24
CA TYR A 98 2.64 1.58 -6.75
C TYR A 98 3.60 2.00 -7.87
N ASP A 99 3.84 3.30 -7.99
CA ASP A 99 4.90 3.80 -8.87
C ASP A 99 6.28 3.72 -8.19
N ALA A 100 7.33 4.11 -8.92
CA ALA A 100 8.70 4.06 -8.42
C ALA A 100 8.94 4.92 -7.15
N ALA A 101 8.07 5.90 -6.87
CA ALA A 101 8.12 6.71 -5.67
C ALA A 101 7.32 6.10 -4.51
N GLY A 102 6.73 4.91 -4.69
CA GLY A 102 5.89 4.24 -3.69
C GLY A 102 4.49 4.87 -3.57
N ARG A 103 4.05 5.65 -4.56
CA ARG A 103 2.70 6.25 -4.56
C ARG A 103 1.70 5.32 -5.20
N ARG A 104 0.52 5.19 -4.61
CA ARG A 104 -0.58 4.40 -5.17
C ARG A 104 -1.44 5.25 -6.08
N ARG A 105 -1.33 5.02 -7.39
CA ARG A 105 -2.21 5.69 -8.36
C ARG A 105 -3.58 5.02 -8.30
N GLY A 106 -4.65 5.80 -8.16
CA GLY A 106 -6.00 5.29 -8.32
C GLY A 106 -6.21 4.70 -9.72
N VAL A 107 -7.31 3.99 -9.90
CA VAL A 107 -7.71 3.43 -11.19
C VAL A 107 -8.61 4.43 -11.92
N ASP A 108 -8.41 4.56 -13.23
CA ASP A 108 -9.29 5.35 -14.09
C ASP A 108 -10.55 4.53 -14.39
N GLY A 109 -11.73 5.13 -14.33
CA GLY A 109 -12.94 4.44 -14.74
C GLY A 109 -14.24 5.07 -14.25
N VAL A 110 -15.24 4.20 -14.10
CA VAL A 110 -16.55 4.53 -13.55
C VAL A 110 -16.89 3.52 -12.46
N ARG A 111 -17.42 4.01 -11.34
CA ARG A 111 -17.89 3.18 -10.22
C ARG A 111 -19.24 3.66 -9.73
N ALA A 112 -20.11 2.73 -9.36
CA ALA A 112 -21.31 2.98 -8.61
C ALA A 112 -21.28 2.15 -7.32
N ASP A 113 -21.48 2.80 -6.18
CA ASP A 113 -21.65 2.17 -4.88
C ASP A 113 -23.13 2.29 -4.48
N VAL A 114 -23.89 1.20 -4.59
CA VAL A 114 -25.33 1.10 -4.30
C VAL A 114 -25.54 0.61 -2.88
N TYR A 115 -26.23 1.40 -2.07
CA TYR A 115 -26.52 1.13 -0.66
C TYR A 115 -27.86 0.43 -0.52
N LEU A 116 -27.82 -0.80 0.01
CA LEU A 116 -28.98 -1.64 0.26
C LEU A 116 -29.09 -1.91 1.77
N SER A 117 -30.25 -2.38 2.23
CA SER A 117 -30.45 -2.72 3.65
C SER A 117 -29.53 -3.84 4.13
N SER A 118 -29.11 -4.73 3.24
CA SER A 118 -28.24 -5.89 3.54
C SER A 118 -26.75 -5.62 3.33
N GLY A 119 -26.36 -4.48 2.75
CA GLY A 119 -24.96 -4.21 2.42
C GLY A 119 -24.78 -3.17 1.32
N ARG A 120 -23.60 -3.16 0.71
CA ARG A 120 -23.22 -2.26 -0.37
C ARG A 120 -22.76 -3.05 -1.58
N LEU A 121 -23.49 -2.90 -2.68
CA LEU A 121 -23.10 -3.42 -3.99
C LEU A 121 -22.22 -2.37 -4.68
N GLN A 122 -21.00 -2.74 -5.01
CA GLN A 122 -20.09 -1.96 -5.83
C GLN A 122 -20.10 -2.53 -7.25
N VAL A 123 -20.30 -1.68 -8.25
CA VAL A 123 -20.15 -2.05 -9.67
C VAL A 123 -19.21 -1.04 -10.29
N ALA A 124 -18.20 -1.50 -11.01
CA ALA A 124 -17.24 -0.63 -11.66
C ALA A 124 -16.81 -1.18 -13.02
N ALA A 125 -16.41 -0.28 -13.90
CA ALA A 125 -15.58 -0.59 -15.05
C ALA A 125 -14.34 0.28 -14.91
N VAL A 126 -13.16 -0.34 -14.85
CA VAL A 126 -11.90 0.37 -14.59
C VAL A 126 -10.85 -0.01 -15.61
N GLN A 127 -9.97 0.94 -15.93
CA GLN A 127 -8.84 0.72 -16.80
C GLN A 127 -7.71 0.07 -15.99
N ALA A 128 -7.42 -1.19 -16.30
CA ALA A 128 -6.26 -1.92 -15.79
C ALA A 128 -5.32 -2.19 -16.97
N GLY A 129 -4.17 -1.52 -17.00
CA GLY A 129 -3.28 -1.54 -18.16
C GLY A 129 -3.98 -0.94 -19.40
N GLN A 130 -4.10 -1.73 -20.47
CA GLN A 130 -4.73 -1.31 -21.72
C GLN A 130 -6.20 -1.77 -21.86
N GLN A 131 -6.77 -2.36 -20.81
CA GLN A 131 -8.09 -2.99 -20.88
C GLN A 131 -9.08 -2.41 -19.88
N TRP A 132 -10.36 -2.44 -20.25
CA TRP A 132 -11.47 -2.17 -19.35
C TRP A 132 -11.85 -3.45 -18.60
N THR A 133 -11.58 -3.46 -17.30
CA THR A 133 -11.90 -4.54 -16.37
C THR A 133 -13.23 -4.21 -15.68
N PRO A 134 -14.32 -4.95 -15.96
CA PRO A 134 -15.52 -4.86 -15.14
C PRO A 134 -15.27 -5.52 -13.79
N LEU A 135 -15.82 -4.93 -12.73
CA LEU A 135 -15.72 -5.39 -11.35
C LEU A 135 -17.08 -5.29 -10.67
N ILE A 136 -17.41 -6.31 -9.89
CA ILE A 136 -18.54 -6.35 -8.99
C ILE A 136 -18.02 -6.68 -7.60
N GLY A 137 -18.41 -5.89 -6.60
CA GLY A 137 -18.08 -6.10 -5.21
C GLY A 137 -19.33 -6.12 -4.34
N TRP A 138 -19.37 -6.96 -3.31
CA TRP A 138 -20.43 -6.97 -2.32
C TRP A 138 -19.83 -6.86 -0.93
N ARG A 139 -20.11 -5.75 -0.24
CA ARG A 139 -19.70 -5.54 1.16
C ARG A 139 -20.90 -5.72 2.08
N GLN A 140 -20.72 -6.49 3.14
CA GLN A 140 -21.75 -6.78 4.11
C GLN A 140 -21.20 -6.65 5.53
N GLN A 141 -21.97 -5.95 6.37
CA GLN A 141 -21.73 -5.93 7.80
C GLN A 141 -22.45 -7.13 8.44
N LEU A 142 -21.69 -7.91 9.20
CA LEU A 142 -22.12 -9.07 9.98
C LEU A 142 -21.96 -8.73 11.47
N VAL A 143 -22.42 -9.61 12.36
CA VAL A 143 -22.28 -9.39 13.80
C VAL A 143 -20.80 -9.43 14.19
N GLY A 144 -20.21 -8.26 14.50
CA GLY A 144 -18.80 -8.11 14.89
C GLY A 144 -17.79 -8.22 13.75
N TRP A 145 -18.27 -8.35 12.50
CA TRP A 145 -17.44 -8.57 11.31
C TRP A 145 -17.94 -7.73 10.14
N GLU A 146 -17.04 -7.47 9.21
CA GLU A 146 -17.32 -6.94 7.90
C GLU A 146 -16.65 -7.83 6.86
N ALA A 147 -17.42 -8.26 5.87
CA ALA A 147 -16.93 -9.09 4.77
C ALA A 147 -17.17 -8.38 3.45
N THR A 148 -16.24 -8.55 2.51
CA THR A 148 -16.39 -8.08 1.14
C THR A 148 -15.99 -9.18 0.17
N GLY A 149 -16.82 -9.44 -0.83
CA GLY A 149 -16.48 -10.30 -1.97
C GLY A 149 -16.32 -9.49 -3.23
N TYR A 150 -15.42 -9.89 -4.12
CA TYR A 150 -15.15 -9.25 -5.40
C TYR A 150 -15.09 -10.29 -6.52
N LEU A 151 -15.60 -9.91 -7.68
CA LEU A 151 -15.43 -10.60 -8.95
C LEU A 151 -15.00 -9.57 -9.98
N LEU A 152 -13.95 -9.85 -10.73
CA LEU A 152 -13.44 -8.97 -11.78
C LEU A 152 -13.01 -9.79 -12.99
N TRP A 153 -13.20 -9.24 -14.19
CA TRP A 153 -12.81 -9.93 -15.43
C TRP A 153 -11.50 -9.36 -15.95
N GLN A 154 -10.46 -10.19 -15.94
CA GLN A 154 -9.15 -9.89 -16.52
C GLN A 154 -9.03 -10.54 -17.90
N GLU A 155 -7.99 -10.15 -18.66
CA GLU A 155 -7.66 -10.71 -19.97
C GLU A 155 -7.60 -12.25 -19.95
N ASP A 156 -6.93 -12.80 -18.93
CA ASP A 156 -6.68 -14.23 -18.77
C ASP A 156 -7.86 -14.98 -18.13
N GLY A 157 -8.94 -14.27 -17.76
CA GLY A 157 -10.16 -14.85 -17.19
C GLY A 157 -10.69 -14.13 -15.95
N PRO A 158 -11.72 -14.68 -15.30
CA PRO A 158 -12.29 -14.09 -14.09
C PRO A 158 -11.36 -14.30 -12.88
N ALA A 159 -11.10 -13.22 -12.15
CA ALA A 159 -10.49 -13.22 -10.84
C ALA A 159 -11.55 -12.97 -9.76
N ALA A 160 -11.42 -13.66 -8.63
CA ALA A 160 -12.34 -13.54 -7.52
C ALA A 160 -11.57 -13.37 -6.21
N GLY A 161 -12.09 -12.50 -5.35
CA GLY A 161 -11.49 -12.18 -4.06
C GLY A 161 -12.53 -12.18 -2.96
N VAL A 162 -12.13 -12.58 -1.76
CA VAL A 162 -12.92 -12.38 -0.55
C VAL A 162 -12.02 -11.82 0.54
N GLY A 163 -12.52 -10.82 1.26
CA GLY A 163 -11.86 -10.22 2.40
C GLY A 163 -12.81 -10.14 3.57
N ALA A 164 -12.29 -10.24 4.78
CA ALA A 164 -13.07 -10.03 5.99
C ALA A 164 -12.20 -9.39 7.07
N SER A 165 -12.82 -8.57 7.91
CA SER A 165 -12.21 -8.05 9.13
C SER A 165 -13.24 -7.98 10.26
N GLY A 166 -12.78 -8.14 11.49
CA GLY A 166 -13.66 -8.14 12.64
C GLY A 166 -12.90 -7.99 13.94
N LEU A 167 -13.63 -7.77 15.02
CA LEU A 167 -13.06 -7.62 16.35
C LEU A 167 -13.16 -8.95 17.12
N VAL A 168 -12.02 -9.46 17.58
CA VAL A 168 -11.90 -10.61 18.48
C VAL A 168 -11.29 -10.12 19.78
N GLY A 169 -12.13 -9.92 20.81
CA GLY A 169 -11.70 -9.26 22.05
C GLY A 169 -11.30 -7.81 21.79
N SER A 170 -10.03 -7.47 22.04
CA SER A 170 -9.45 -6.14 21.74
C SER A 170 -8.58 -6.14 20.47
N THR A 171 -8.61 -7.23 19.69
CA THR A 171 -7.77 -7.43 18.52
C THR A 171 -8.62 -7.40 17.26
N VAL A 172 -8.23 -6.58 16.28
CA VAL A 172 -8.83 -6.63 14.95
C VAL A 172 -8.13 -7.73 14.17
N VAL A 173 -8.88 -8.74 13.78
CA VAL A 173 -8.42 -9.83 12.90
C VAL A 173 -8.94 -9.55 11.50
N TYR A 174 -8.12 -9.78 10.50
CA TYR A 174 -8.48 -9.55 9.13
C TYR A 174 -7.78 -10.53 8.20
N GLY A 175 -8.31 -10.68 7.00
CA GLY A 175 -7.66 -11.46 5.97
C GLY A 175 -8.37 -11.35 4.64
N GLU A 176 -7.69 -11.81 3.61
CA GLU A 176 -8.20 -11.88 2.27
C GLU A 176 -7.62 -13.07 1.51
N ALA A 177 -8.36 -13.53 0.51
CA ALA A 177 -7.92 -14.57 -0.41
C ALA A 177 -8.40 -14.23 -1.83
N TRP A 178 -7.52 -14.45 -2.80
CA TRP A 178 -7.72 -14.15 -4.21
C TRP A 178 -7.39 -15.37 -5.07
N SER A 179 -8.31 -15.73 -5.95
CA SER A 179 -8.08 -16.64 -7.06
C SER A 179 -7.83 -15.81 -8.30
N LEU A 180 -6.63 -15.90 -8.86
CA LEU A 180 -6.22 -15.15 -10.04
C LEU A 180 -5.99 -16.11 -11.22
N PRO A 181 -6.47 -15.79 -12.43
CA PRO A 181 -6.16 -16.56 -13.63
C PRO A 181 -4.65 -16.66 -13.86
N GLY A 182 -4.21 -17.80 -14.37
CA GLY A 182 -2.79 -18.04 -14.69
C GLY A 182 -1.88 -18.24 -13.47
N GLU A 183 -2.40 -18.10 -12.24
CA GLU A 183 -1.62 -18.29 -11.03
C GLU A 183 -1.87 -19.65 -10.37
N GLN A 184 -0.79 -20.30 -9.94
CA GLN A 184 -0.89 -21.50 -9.12
C GLN A 184 -1.25 -21.12 -7.68
N GLY A 185 -2.42 -21.55 -7.22
CA GLY A 185 -2.88 -21.35 -5.83
C GLY A 185 -3.44 -19.95 -5.56
N LEU A 186 -3.90 -19.75 -4.33
CA LEU A 186 -4.48 -18.48 -3.89
C LEU A 186 -3.39 -17.48 -3.51
N ARG A 187 -3.59 -16.20 -3.85
CA ARG A 187 -2.95 -15.10 -3.12
C ARG A 187 -3.79 -14.76 -1.91
N GLY A 188 -3.18 -14.23 -0.86
CA GLY A 188 -3.94 -13.81 0.30
C GLY A 188 -3.08 -13.40 1.46
N SER A 189 -3.72 -12.85 2.48
CA SER A 189 -3.10 -12.55 3.75
C SER A 189 -4.06 -12.84 4.89
N VAL A 190 -3.51 -13.14 6.05
CA VAL A 190 -4.23 -13.13 7.33
C VAL A 190 -3.39 -12.34 8.29
N GLY A 191 -4.02 -11.39 8.98
CA GLY A 191 -3.37 -10.51 9.89
C GLY A 191 -4.18 -10.23 11.13
N ALA A 192 -3.49 -9.67 12.11
CA ALA A 192 -4.09 -9.19 13.33
C ALA A 192 -3.39 -7.91 13.77
N THR A 193 -4.16 -7.01 14.35
CA THR A 193 -3.66 -5.79 14.98
C THR A 193 -4.34 -5.57 16.31
N GLY A 194 -3.60 -5.02 17.27
CA GLY A 194 -4.13 -4.72 18.59
C GLY A 194 -3.21 -3.81 19.37
N TYR A 195 -3.65 -3.46 20.57
CA TYR A 195 -2.87 -2.66 21.50
C TYR A 195 -2.27 -3.52 22.60
N LEU A 196 -1.05 -3.18 23.01
CA LEU A 196 -0.39 -3.64 24.23
C LEU A 196 0.09 -2.40 24.99
N GLY A 197 -0.74 -1.88 25.89
CA GLY A 197 -0.55 -0.54 26.46
C GLY A 197 -0.60 0.53 25.37
N ASP A 198 0.39 1.42 25.34
CA ASP A 198 0.53 2.49 24.34
C ASP A 198 1.17 2.02 23.01
N SER A 199 1.38 0.71 22.87
CA SER A 199 1.97 0.11 21.66
C SER A 199 0.89 -0.50 20.77
N LEU A 200 0.84 -0.10 19.51
CA LEU A 200 0.07 -0.75 18.45
C LEU A 200 0.95 -1.81 17.78
N TRP A 201 0.51 -3.07 17.80
CA TRP A 201 1.16 -4.16 17.08
C TRP A 201 0.32 -4.59 15.88
N THR A 202 0.99 -5.03 14.82
CA THR A 202 0.38 -5.64 13.63
C THR A 202 1.25 -6.80 13.17
N VAL A 203 0.65 -7.94 12.85
CA VAL A 203 1.34 -9.10 12.25
C VAL A 203 0.54 -9.64 11.09
N GLU A 204 1.22 -10.11 10.05
CA GLU A 204 0.63 -10.70 8.86
C GLU A 204 1.40 -11.91 8.38
N LEU A 205 0.66 -12.94 7.95
CA LEU A 205 1.15 -14.02 7.10
C LEU A 205 0.46 -13.89 5.76
N ALA A 206 1.23 -13.98 4.67
CA ALA A 206 0.69 -13.79 3.34
C ALA A 206 1.33 -14.73 2.33
N ARG A 207 0.59 -15.01 1.26
CA ARG A 207 1.13 -15.41 -0.03
C ARG A 207 0.91 -14.24 -0.98
N ALA A 208 1.94 -13.43 -1.15
CA ALA A 208 1.87 -12.15 -1.84
C ALA A 208 3.22 -11.81 -2.49
N SER A 209 3.24 -10.78 -3.34
CA SER A 209 4.50 -10.24 -3.85
C SER A 209 5.30 -9.60 -2.71
N PHE A 210 6.60 -9.86 -2.68
CA PHE A 210 7.45 -9.22 -1.67
C PHE A 210 7.42 -7.69 -1.84
N PRO A 211 7.19 -6.89 -0.79
CA PRO A 211 6.83 -5.45 -0.85
C PRO A 211 7.79 -4.55 -1.64
N ALA A 212 8.97 -5.05 -1.93
CA ALA A 212 10.04 -4.30 -2.55
C ALA A 212 10.19 -4.59 -4.05
N ALA A 213 9.47 -5.59 -4.56
CA ALA A 213 9.26 -5.84 -5.99
C ALA A 213 8.20 -4.92 -6.62
N GLN A 214 7.80 -3.85 -5.93
CA GLN A 214 6.91 -2.80 -6.45
C GLN A 214 7.66 -1.90 -7.44
N THR A 215 8.18 -2.48 -8.50
CA THR A 215 8.57 -1.76 -9.71
C THR A 215 7.33 -1.58 -10.57
N SER A 216 7.26 -0.49 -11.33
CA SER A 216 6.25 -0.29 -12.37
C SER A 216 6.21 -1.50 -13.32
N GLY A 217 5.18 -2.33 -13.24
CA GLY A 217 5.10 -3.57 -14.03
C GLY A 217 4.13 -4.61 -13.46
N PRO A 218 4.00 -5.77 -14.13
CA PRO A 218 3.13 -6.86 -13.68
C PRO A 218 3.52 -7.38 -12.29
N GLN A 219 2.53 -7.87 -11.55
CA GLN A 219 2.69 -8.29 -10.16
C GLN A 219 3.70 -9.44 -10.06
N ALA A 220 4.77 -9.28 -9.26
CA ALA A 220 5.78 -10.32 -9.05
C ALA A 220 5.15 -11.62 -8.50
N PRO A 221 5.80 -12.80 -8.68
CA PRO A 221 5.29 -14.06 -8.17
C PRO A 221 4.97 -13.98 -6.67
N ALA A 222 3.83 -14.56 -6.28
CA ALA A 222 3.44 -14.60 -4.89
C ALA A 222 4.27 -15.63 -4.13
N VAL A 223 4.89 -15.20 -3.04
CA VAL A 223 5.71 -16.05 -2.17
C VAL A 223 5.12 -16.05 -0.76
N PRO A 224 5.29 -17.14 0.00
CA PRO A 224 4.90 -17.16 1.40
C PRO A 224 5.82 -16.21 2.18
N LEU A 225 5.24 -15.26 2.90
CA LEU A 225 5.97 -14.24 3.65
C LEU A 225 5.28 -13.92 4.97
N ALA A 226 6.07 -13.44 5.94
CA ALA A 226 5.59 -12.90 7.20
C ALA A 226 6.00 -11.44 7.32
N ALA A 227 5.13 -10.62 7.89
CA ALA A 227 5.41 -9.23 8.18
C ALA A 227 4.94 -8.89 9.60
N ALA A 228 5.65 -7.97 10.26
CA ALA A 228 5.29 -7.46 11.57
C ALA A 228 5.61 -5.97 11.67
N GLN A 229 4.81 -5.25 12.44
CA GLN A 229 5.02 -3.86 12.79
C GLN A 229 4.69 -3.65 14.26
N LEU A 230 5.51 -2.82 14.93
CA LEU A 230 5.25 -2.30 16.25
C LEU A 230 5.38 -0.77 16.19
N ALA A 231 4.34 -0.05 16.59
CA ALA A 231 4.34 1.40 16.74
C ALA A 231 4.08 1.75 18.20
N HIS A 232 4.90 2.63 18.79
CA HIS A 232 4.76 3.07 20.16
C HIS A 232 4.80 4.59 20.21
N ALA A 233 3.78 5.20 20.82
CA ALA A 233 3.71 6.64 21.05
C ALA A 233 4.10 6.94 22.50
N PHE A 234 5.14 7.74 22.68
CA PHE A 234 5.59 8.20 23.99
C PHE A 234 4.82 9.47 24.40
N PRO A 235 4.54 9.66 25.70
CA PRO A 235 3.93 10.89 26.21
C PRO A 235 4.68 12.18 25.87
N SER A 236 5.97 12.07 25.55
CA SER A 236 6.83 13.17 25.11
C SER A 236 6.60 13.63 23.66
N GLY A 237 5.60 13.12 22.95
CA GLY A 237 5.32 13.46 21.54
C GLY A 237 6.23 12.73 20.52
N TRP A 238 7.01 11.76 20.98
CA TRP A 238 7.83 10.90 20.13
C TRP A 238 7.02 9.67 19.74
N THR A 239 7.14 9.23 18.49
CA THR A 239 6.59 7.96 18.02
C THR A 239 7.72 7.12 17.44
N VAL A 240 7.81 5.85 17.81
CA VAL A 240 8.77 4.90 17.21
C VAL A 240 7.98 3.82 16.51
N VAL A 241 8.33 3.55 15.25
CA VAL A 241 7.77 2.47 14.45
C VAL A 241 8.88 1.55 13.99
N ALA A 242 8.77 0.26 14.27
CA ALA A 242 9.64 -0.77 13.73
C ALA A 242 8.80 -1.72 12.89
N ASP A 243 9.22 -1.99 11.65
CA ASP A 243 8.58 -2.98 10.79
C ASP A 243 9.61 -3.90 10.13
N ALA A 244 9.18 -5.13 9.86
CA ALA A 244 9.97 -6.13 9.20
C ALA A 244 9.09 -7.01 8.32
N ALA A 245 9.65 -7.50 7.21
CA ALA A 245 9.06 -8.57 6.43
C ALA A 245 10.13 -9.53 5.92
N ALA A 246 9.79 -10.81 5.81
CA ALA A 246 10.69 -11.85 5.33
C ALA A 246 9.94 -12.94 4.55
N VAL A 247 10.58 -13.47 3.51
CA VAL A 247 10.10 -14.65 2.79
C VAL A 247 10.31 -15.91 3.64
N LEU A 248 9.28 -16.77 3.74
CA LEU A 248 9.26 -17.94 4.62
C LEU A 248 9.82 -19.21 3.98
N ARG A 249 9.71 -19.35 2.65
CA ARG A 249 10.23 -20.51 1.89
C ARG A 249 10.92 -20.07 0.59
N ASP A 250 12.00 -20.76 0.27
CA ASP A 250 12.66 -20.68 -1.04
C ASP A 250 11.91 -21.63 -1.98
N GLU A 251 11.08 -21.10 -2.89
CA GLU A 251 10.42 -21.90 -3.94
C GLU A 251 11.31 -22.07 -5.18
N THR A 252 12.63 -22.19 -4.99
CA THR A 252 13.53 -22.64 -6.06
C THR A 252 13.63 -24.17 -6.00
N PRO A 253 13.19 -24.92 -7.03
CA PRO A 253 13.45 -26.34 -7.09
C PRO A 253 14.97 -26.56 -7.13
N ALA A 254 15.48 -27.27 -6.14
CA ALA A 254 16.89 -27.60 -6.03
C ALA A 254 17.31 -28.51 -7.19
N ALA A 255 17.94 -27.93 -8.20
CA ALA A 255 18.73 -28.64 -9.20
C ALA A 255 20.03 -27.87 -9.46
N GLY A 256 20.93 -27.87 -8.47
CA GLY A 256 22.26 -27.29 -8.58
C GLY A 256 23.06 -27.44 -7.29
N PRO A 257 24.39 -27.62 -7.36
CA PRO A 257 25.22 -27.89 -6.20
C PRO A 257 25.18 -26.71 -5.21
N ALA A 258 25.15 -27.04 -3.92
CA ALA A 258 25.02 -26.10 -2.81
C ALA A 258 26.12 -25.04 -2.82
N LEU A 259 25.77 -23.83 -3.28
CA LEU A 259 26.60 -22.63 -3.19
C LEU A 259 26.02 -21.70 -2.11
N GLY A 260 26.59 -21.77 -0.90
CA GLY A 260 26.39 -20.79 0.18
C GLY A 260 24.98 -20.78 0.80
N LYS A 261 24.87 -20.30 2.04
CA LYS A 261 23.56 -19.87 2.58
C LYS A 261 23.06 -18.73 1.68
N GLN A 262 22.09 -18.97 0.82
CA GLN A 262 21.36 -17.88 0.18
C GLN A 262 20.53 -17.19 1.27
N ASP A 263 20.86 -15.95 1.61
CA ASP A 263 20.11 -15.17 2.59
C ASP A 263 18.72 -14.86 2.04
N ARG A 264 17.66 -15.25 2.76
CA ARG A 264 16.28 -15.05 2.28
C ARG A 264 15.96 -13.56 2.09
N PRO A 265 15.15 -13.18 1.08
CA PRO A 265 14.72 -11.80 0.94
C PRO A 265 14.01 -11.31 2.21
N HIS A 266 14.49 -10.20 2.75
CA HIS A 266 13.91 -9.57 3.93
C HIS A 266 14.15 -8.07 3.96
N HIS A 267 13.35 -7.36 4.75
CA HIS A 267 13.63 -5.98 5.13
C HIS A 267 13.37 -5.79 6.62
N LEU A 268 14.09 -4.83 7.18
CA LEU A 268 13.87 -4.27 8.51
C LEU A 268 13.92 -2.75 8.37
N ARG A 269 12.95 -2.05 8.95
CA ARG A 269 12.92 -0.60 9.04
C ARG A 269 12.60 -0.19 10.47
N VAL A 270 13.29 0.84 10.93
CA VAL A 270 12.95 1.57 12.15
C VAL A 270 12.80 3.03 11.77
N SER A 271 11.69 3.65 12.14
CA SER A 271 11.49 5.09 12.06
C SER A 271 11.15 5.66 13.43
N VAL A 272 11.58 6.89 13.65
CA VAL A 272 11.34 7.68 14.84
C VAL A 272 10.81 9.02 14.37
N THR A 273 9.62 9.38 14.84
CA THR A 273 8.95 10.63 14.50
C THR A 273 8.81 11.48 15.75
N TYR A 274 8.98 12.79 15.62
CA TYR A 274 8.71 13.78 16.65
C TYR A 274 7.78 14.86 16.11
N GLU A 275 6.67 15.10 16.79
CA GLU A 275 5.81 16.24 16.49
C GLU A 275 6.49 17.54 16.96
N LEU A 276 7.00 18.31 16.00
CA LEU A 276 7.54 19.65 16.26
C LEU A 276 6.42 20.62 16.69
N LEU A 277 5.28 20.51 15.99
CA LEU A 277 4.07 21.27 16.25
C LEU A 277 2.90 20.28 16.17
N PRO A 278 2.16 20.05 17.27
CA PRO A 278 1.08 19.08 17.29
C PRO A 278 0.08 19.30 16.15
N GLY A 279 -0.09 18.27 15.32
CA GLY A 279 -0.98 18.28 14.16
C GLY A 279 -0.56 19.16 12.99
N GLN A 280 0.61 19.81 13.03
CA GLN A 280 1.07 20.73 11.98
C GLN A 280 2.42 20.35 11.38
N ALA A 281 3.38 19.90 12.18
CA ALA A 281 4.72 19.58 11.68
C ALA A 281 5.36 18.44 12.47
N GLU A 282 5.98 17.51 11.75
CA GLU A 282 6.72 16.40 12.34
C GLU A 282 8.06 16.17 11.65
N VAL A 283 9.07 15.76 12.42
CA VAL A 283 10.36 15.29 11.90
C VAL A 283 10.42 13.78 12.05
N GLU A 284 10.81 13.09 10.98
CA GLU A 284 11.02 11.65 10.94
C GLU A 284 12.50 11.35 10.72
N LEU A 285 13.04 10.38 11.45
CA LEU A 285 14.34 9.76 11.21
C LEU A 285 14.08 8.29 10.95
N SER A 286 14.60 7.71 9.86
CA SER A 286 14.42 6.29 9.59
C SER A 286 15.71 5.63 9.11
N VAL A 287 15.85 4.36 9.47
CA VAL A 287 16.91 3.48 8.98
C VAL A 287 16.25 2.21 8.47
N ARG A 288 16.67 1.76 7.29
CA ARG A 288 16.17 0.57 6.64
C ARG A 288 17.33 -0.29 6.18
N ARG A 289 17.29 -1.58 6.51
CA ARG A 289 18.12 -2.61 5.88
C ARG A 289 17.25 -3.49 4.99
N GLN A 290 17.77 -3.83 3.83
CA GLN A 290 17.11 -4.68 2.87
C GLN A 290 18.10 -5.65 2.24
N VAL A 291 17.70 -6.93 2.16
CA VAL A 291 18.46 -8.01 1.54
C VAL A 291 17.60 -8.63 0.44
N ARG A 292 18.16 -8.76 -0.78
CA ARG A 292 17.49 -9.34 -1.94
C ARG A 292 18.46 -10.10 -2.84
N PRO A 293 18.70 -11.40 -2.65
CA PRO A 293 19.54 -12.13 -3.59
C PRO A 293 18.97 -12.10 -5.02
N PRO A 294 19.82 -12.01 -6.05
CA PRO A 294 21.29 -11.90 -6.00
C PRO A 294 21.81 -10.45 -5.88
N GLN A 295 20.91 -9.47 -5.69
CA GLN A 295 21.28 -8.06 -5.51
C GLN A 295 22.01 -7.85 -4.18
N PRO A 296 22.94 -6.88 -4.11
CA PRO A 296 23.64 -6.56 -2.88
C PRO A 296 22.67 -6.01 -1.81
N ASP A 297 23.05 -6.21 -0.55
CA ASP A 297 22.41 -5.59 0.60
C ASP A 297 22.34 -4.07 0.41
N VAL A 298 21.18 -3.50 0.75
CA VAL A 298 20.94 -2.06 0.74
C VAL A 298 20.70 -1.60 2.17
N LEU A 299 21.54 -0.68 2.63
CA LEU A 299 21.31 0.08 3.85
C LEU A 299 20.88 1.49 3.45
N GLY A 300 19.74 1.93 3.98
CA GLY A 300 19.21 3.27 3.80
C GLY A 300 19.04 3.98 5.14
N ALA A 301 19.34 5.27 5.19
CA ALA A 301 18.94 6.15 6.28
C ALA A 301 18.23 7.37 5.69
N ALA A 302 17.19 7.87 6.35
CA ALA A 302 16.47 9.05 5.89
C ALA A 302 16.08 9.97 7.04
N VAL A 303 16.02 11.26 6.75
CA VAL A 303 15.54 12.31 7.65
C VAL A 303 14.46 13.11 6.92
N GLY A 304 13.23 13.11 7.42
CA GLY A 304 12.08 13.80 6.88
C GLY A 304 11.61 14.94 7.78
N LEU A 305 11.16 16.03 7.17
CA LEU A 305 10.27 17.01 7.76
C LEU A 305 8.96 16.96 6.99
N ARG A 306 7.85 16.70 7.68
CA ARG A 306 6.50 16.72 7.13
C ARG A 306 5.75 17.90 7.72
N TRP A 307 4.95 18.55 6.89
CA TRP A 307 4.12 19.68 7.26
C TRP A 307 2.71 19.42 6.77
N PHE A 308 1.73 19.66 7.65
CA PHE A 308 0.32 19.49 7.40
C PHE A 308 -0.32 20.89 7.28
N PHE A 309 -1.16 21.08 6.25
CA PHE A 309 -1.82 22.35 5.94
C PHE A 309 -3.34 22.17 5.94
#